data_AF-A0A7S7QS89-F1
#
_entry.id   AF-A0A7S7QS89-F1
#
_cell.length_a   1.000
_cell.length_b   1.000
_cell.length_c   1.000
_cell.angle_alpha   90.00
_cell.angle_beta   90.00
_cell.angle_gamma   90.00
#
_symmetry.space_group_name_H-M   'P 1'
#
loop_
_entity.id
_entity.type
_entity.pdbx_description
1 polymer ?
#
loop_
_entity_poly.entity_id
_entity_poly.type
_entity_poly.pdbx_seq_one_letter_code
_entity_poly.pdbx_strand_id
1 'polypeptide(L)'
;MNRLFKLQFLGPCVLFAATLAAELAALALQYAPSSELLWFVNLRIFGIFQRSHALLGSLVGIDGLQFFGVALPLFLLACLGLVVRARPAFTVATHLSAGYAGFLVYAWQYGVPTSAHASLGPVAVPTGAGLYVMATILGACLLSFAITHLLYFQAVGQEISALARWLRPRRTIASTAA
;
A
#
# COMPACT_ATOMS: atom_id res chain seq x y z
N MET A 1 16.87 -15.54 3.60
CA MET A 1 15.93 -14.62 2.92
C MET A 1 16.60 -13.26 2.82
N ASN A 2 16.59 -12.64 1.63
CA ASN A 2 17.22 -11.34 1.44
C ASN A 2 16.43 -10.26 2.22
N ARG A 3 17.10 -9.28 2.85
CA ARG A 3 16.43 -8.25 3.66
C ARG A 3 15.42 -7.43 2.83
N LEU A 4 15.75 -7.18 1.57
CA LEU A 4 14.88 -6.54 0.58
C LEU A 4 13.55 -7.28 0.39
N PHE A 5 13.57 -8.61 0.37
CA PHE A 5 12.35 -9.42 0.22
C PHE A 5 11.39 -9.23 1.40
N LYS A 6 11.91 -9.13 2.63
CA LYS A 6 11.07 -8.84 3.80
C LYS A 6 10.51 -7.42 3.77
N LEU A 7 11.23 -6.47 3.17
CA LEU A 7 10.80 -5.08 3.10
C LEU A 7 9.55 -4.88 2.22
N GLN A 8 9.26 -5.80 1.29
CA GLN A 8 8.03 -5.78 0.49
C GLN A 8 6.76 -5.94 1.35
N PHE A 9 6.89 -6.51 2.55
CA PHE A 9 5.79 -6.65 3.50
C PHE A 9 5.41 -5.30 4.15
N LEU A 10 6.30 -4.30 4.11
CA LEU A 10 6.10 -3.04 4.80
C LEU A 10 4.84 -2.30 4.31
N GLY A 11 4.65 -2.19 3.00
CA GLY A 11 3.50 -1.50 2.39
C GLY A 11 2.16 -2.10 2.81
N PRO A 12 1.90 -3.40 2.54
CA PRO A 12 0.69 -4.09 2.98
C PRO A 12 0.48 -4.01 4.50
N CYS A 13 1.55 -4.12 5.29
CA CYS A 13 1.48 -4.04 6.76
C CYS A 13 1.07 -2.65 7.25
N VAL A 14 1.70 -1.59 6.74
CA VAL A 14 1.36 -0.20 7.09
C VAL A 14 -0.07 0.13 6.67
N LEU A 15 -0.48 -0.32 5.48
CA LEU A 15 -1.84 -0.11 4.99
C LEU A 15 -2.87 -0.80 5.89
N PHE A 16 -2.62 -2.04 6.27
CA PHE A 16 -3.47 -2.80 7.19
C PHE A 16 -3.54 -2.17 8.58
N ALA A 17 -2.40 -1.80 9.16
CA ALA A 17 -2.37 -1.18 10.48
C ALA A 17 -3.11 0.16 10.50
N ALA A 18 -2.95 0.98 9.46
CA ALA A 18 -3.63 2.26 9.36
C ALA A 18 -5.15 2.13 9.17
N THR A 19 -5.59 1.18 8.35
CA THR A 19 -7.03 0.91 8.16
C THR A 19 -7.66 0.30 9.41
N LEU A 20 -6.99 -0.64 10.07
CA LEU A 20 -7.43 -1.19 11.36
C LEU A 20 -7.55 -0.10 12.43
N ALA A 21 -6.55 0.78 12.53
CA ALA A 21 -6.57 1.87 13.50
C ALA A 21 -7.72 2.85 13.24
N ALA A 22 -8.05 3.11 11.96
CA ALA A 22 -9.18 3.93 11.58
C ALA A 22 -10.53 3.30 11.99
N GLU A 23 -10.72 2.00 11.72
CA GLU A 23 -11.92 1.26 12.13
C GLU A 23 -12.06 1.23 13.66
N LEU A 24 -10.97 0.96 14.39
CA LEU A 24 -10.97 0.97 15.85
C LEU A 24 -11.27 2.36 16.43
N ALA A 25 -10.77 3.43 15.80
CA ALA A 25 -11.07 4.80 16.21
C ALA A 25 -12.56 5.13 16.00
N ALA A 26 -13.15 4.69 14.88
CA ALA A 26 -14.57 4.86 14.61
C ALA A 26 -15.44 4.06 15.61
N LEU A 27 -15.07 2.81 15.91
CA LEU A 27 -15.75 1.99 16.90
C LEU A 27 -15.64 2.59 18.31
N ALA A 28 -14.45 3.01 18.73
CA ALA A 28 -14.23 3.65 20.03
C ALA A 28 -15.10 4.91 20.19
N LEU A 29 -15.25 5.70 19.12
CA LEU A 29 -16.10 6.89 19.12
C LEU A 29 -17.59 6.56 19.30
N GLN A 30 -18.06 5.42 18.78
CA GLN A 30 -19.44 4.97 19.01
C GLN A 30 -19.71 4.66 20.50
N TYR A 31 -18.72 4.13 21.21
CA TYR A 31 -18.84 3.86 22.64
C TYR A 31 -18.68 5.11 23.52
N ALA A 32 -17.90 6.11 23.09
CA ALA A 32 -17.63 7.33 23.85
C ALA A 32 -17.78 8.59 22.98
N PRO A 33 -19.01 8.96 22.58
CA PRO A 33 -19.26 10.04 21.63
C PRO A 33 -18.98 11.45 22.17
N SER A 34 -18.87 11.61 23.50
CA SER A 34 -18.53 12.88 24.17
C SER A 34 -17.03 13.20 24.16
N SER A 35 -16.17 12.30 23.68
CA SER A 35 -14.73 12.48 23.71
C SER A 35 -14.24 13.33 22.53
N GLU A 36 -13.79 14.55 22.83
CA GLU A 36 -13.18 15.45 21.83
C GLU A 36 -11.91 14.85 21.18
N LEU A 37 -11.14 14.08 21.94
CA LEU A 37 -9.91 13.45 21.44
C LEU A 37 -10.24 12.39 20.39
N LEU A 38 -11.26 11.56 20.62
CA LEU A 38 -11.68 10.55 19.63
C LEU A 38 -12.24 11.19 18.37
N TRP A 39 -12.98 12.30 18.50
CA TRP A 39 -13.41 13.10 17.37
C TRP A 39 -12.22 13.67 16.58
N PHE A 40 -11.20 14.19 17.27
CA PHE A 40 -9.98 14.67 16.64
C PHE A 40 -9.24 13.55 15.89
N VAL A 41 -9.05 12.40 16.51
CA VAL A 41 -8.37 11.25 15.89
C VAL A 41 -9.16 10.77 14.66
N ASN A 42 -10.46 10.55 14.80
CA ASN A 42 -11.30 10.03 13.73
C ASN A 42 -11.41 11.01 12.53
N LEU A 43 -11.65 12.30 12.79
CA LEU A 43 -11.84 13.30 11.72
C LEU A 43 -10.52 13.85 11.16
N ARG A 44 -9.54 14.15 12.03
CA ARG A 44 -8.31 14.87 11.63
C ARG A 44 -7.19 13.94 11.19
N ILE A 45 -7.08 12.76 11.82
CA ILE A 45 -6.02 11.78 11.52
C ILE A 45 -6.53 10.77 10.50
N PHE A 46 -7.72 10.21 10.70
CA PHE A 46 -8.28 9.15 9.86
C PHE A 46 -9.38 9.60 8.90
N GLY A 47 -9.67 10.90 8.80
CA GLY A 47 -10.70 11.44 7.91
C GLY A 47 -10.49 11.10 6.42
N ILE A 48 -9.26 10.73 6.03
CA ILE A 48 -8.96 10.24 4.69
C ILE A 48 -9.65 8.91 4.36
N PHE A 49 -9.78 8.05 5.36
CA PHE A 49 -10.46 6.76 5.22
C PHE A 49 -11.98 6.91 5.22
N GLN A 50 -12.53 7.96 5.84
CA GLN A 50 -13.94 8.30 5.73
C GLN A 50 -14.31 8.75 4.31
N ARG A 51 -13.46 9.57 3.68
CA ARG A 51 -13.66 10.01 2.29
C ARG A 51 -13.56 8.84 1.30
N SER A 52 -12.59 7.96 1.49
CA SER A 52 -12.49 6.75 0.66
C SER A 52 -13.68 5.82 0.87
N HIS A 53 -14.15 5.67 2.12
CA HIS A 53 -15.33 4.88 2.43
C HIS A 53 -16.59 5.45 1.78
N ALA A 54 -16.80 6.78 1.80
CA ALA A 54 -17.94 7.41 1.12
C ALA A 54 -17.93 7.16 -0.40
N LEU A 55 -16.76 7.25 -1.04
CA LEU A 55 -16.63 6.96 -2.48
C LEU A 55 -16.81 5.48 -2.80
N LEU A 56 -16.23 4.58 -2.01
CA LEU A 56 -16.43 3.14 -2.17
C LEU A 56 -17.90 2.75 -1.93
N GLY A 57 -18.54 3.31 -0.90
CA GLY A 57 -19.95 3.08 -0.57
C GLY A 57 -20.91 3.51 -1.68
N SER A 58 -20.56 4.54 -2.44
CA SER A 58 -21.34 4.96 -3.62
C SER A 58 -21.32 3.94 -4.77
N LEU A 59 -20.29 3.09 -4.82
CA LEU A 59 -20.12 2.05 -5.83
C LEU A 59 -20.60 0.68 -5.32
N VAL A 60 -20.33 0.39 -4.03
CA VAL A 60 -20.58 -0.89 -3.36
C VAL A 60 -20.98 -0.59 -1.91
N GLY A 61 -22.27 -0.64 -1.60
CA GLY A 61 -22.83 -0.35 -0.28
C GLY A 61 -22.64 -1.48 0.73
N ILE A 62 -21.40 -1.90 0.99
CA ILE A 62 -21.05 -2.92 1.97
C ILE A 62 -20.29 -2.26 3.12
N ASP A 63 -20.84 -2.34 4.33
CA ASP A 63 -20.19 -1.84 5.54
C ASP A 63 -18.86 -2.57 5.80
N GLY A 64 -17.82 -1.81 6.16
CA GLY A 64 -16.49 -2.37 6.43
C GLY A 64 -15.75 -2.92 5.20
N LEU A 65 -16.25 -2.70 3.97
CA LEU A 65 -15.61 -3.15 2.71
C LEU A 65 -14.13 -2.75 2.62
N GLN A 66 -13.80 -1.59 3.14
CA GLN A 66 -12.44 -1.07 3.11
C GLN A 66 -11.46 -1.92 3.93
N PHE A 67 -11.85 -2.31 5.15
CA PHE A 67 -11.02 -3.16 5.98
C PHE A 67 -11.13 -4.64 5.56
N PHE A 68 -12.34 -5.18 5.50
CA PHE A 68 -12.57 -6.61 5.25
C PHE A 68 -12.41 -7.01 3.78
N GLY A 69 -12.74 -6.13 2.85
CA GLY A 69 -12.68 -6.39 1.41
C GLY A 69 -11.35 -6.01 0.76
N VAL A 70 -10.60 -5.07 1.34
CA VAL A 70 -9.34 -4.59 0.75
C VAL A 70 -8.15 -4.82 1.67
N ALA A 71 -8.09 -4.17 2.82
CA ALA A 71 -6.88 -4.17 3.64
C ALA A 71 -6.52 -5.55 4.20
N LEU A 72 -7.50 -6.28 4.75
CA LEU A 72 -7.31 -7.60 5.34
C LEU A 72 -6.88 -8.65 4.27
N PRO A 73 -7.55 -8.79 3.11
CA PRO A 73 -7.10 -9.71 2.06
C PRO A 73 -5.67 -9.40 1.57
N LEU A 74 -5.32 -8.12 1.41
CA LEU A 74 -3.97 -7.73 1.01
C LEU A 74 -2.92 -8.08 2.05
N PHE A 75 -3.23 -7.89 3.33
CA PHE A 75 -2.37 -8.28 4.43
C PHE A 75 -2.19 -9.80 4.49
N LEU A 76 -3.28 -10.56 4.40
CA LEU A 76 -3.24 -12.03 4.40
C LEU A 76 -2.45 -12.56 3.20
N LEU A 77 -2.61 -11.97 2.01
CA LEU A 77 -1.85 -12.33 0.83
C LEU A 77 -0.35 -12.03 1.01
N ALA A 78 -0.01 -10.91 1.64
CA ALA A 78 1.37 -10.57 1.98
C ALA A 78 1.96 -11.52 3.04
N CYS A 79 1.18 -11.91 4.05
CA CYS A 79 1.56 -12.92 5.04
C CYS A 79 1.79 -14.28 4.38
N LEU A 80 0.91 -14.70 3.48
CA LEU A 80 1.06 -15.95 2.72
C LEU A 80 2.32 -15.91 1.83
N GLY A 81 2.55 -14.78 1.15
CA GLY A 81 3.79 -14.52 0.43
C GLY A 81 5.03 -14.66 1.32
N LEU A 82 4.97 -14.20 2.57
CA LEU A 82 6.07 -14.27 3.54
C LEU A 82 6.32 -15.69 4.04
N VAL A 83 5.26 -16.39 4.44
CA VAL A 83 5.32 -17.75 5.02
C VAL A 83 5.72 -18.76 3.96
N VAL A 84 5.04 -18.76 2.81
CA VAL A 84 5.27 -19.71 1.71
C VAL A 84 6.46 -19.26 0.83
N ARG A 85 7.01 -18.06 1.07
CA ARG A 85 8.07 -17.44 0.25
C ARG A 85 7.67 -17.29 -1.22
N ALA A 86 6.37 -17.17 -1.47
CA ALA A 86 5.79 -17.04 -2.80
C ALA A 86 5.98 -15.61 -3.31
N ARG A 87 6.97 -15.43 -4.21
CA ARG A 87 7.19 -14.18 -4.94
C ARG A 87 5.93 -13.62 -5.62
N PRO A 88 5.07 -14.41 -6.31
CA PRO A 88 3.91 -13.83 -7.00
C PRO A 88 2.88 -13.24 -6.02
N ALA A 89 2.67 -13.88 -4.86
CA ALA A 89 1.74 -13.37 -3.85
C ALA A 89 2.18 -11.99 -3.33
N PHE A 90 3.48 -11.80 -3.10
CA PHE A 90 4.05 -10.49 -2.75
C PHE A 90 3.91 -9.45 -3.85
N THR A 91 4.16 -9.83 -5.11
CA THR A 91 3.99 -8.92 -6.24
C THR A 91 2.55 -8.40 -6.28
N VAL A 92 1.56 -9.31 -6.21
CA VAL A 92 0.14 -8.93 -6.24
C VAL A 92 -0.20 -8.05 -5.03
N ALA A 93 0.20 -8.44 -3.82
CA ALA A 93 -0.08 -7.67 -2.61
C ALA A 93 0.53 -6.26 -2.66
N THR A 94 1.78 -6.11 -3.09
CA THR A 94 2.45 -4.80 -3.16
C THR A 94 1.85 -3.90 -4.25
N HIS A 95 1.49 -4.45 -5.41
CA HIS A 95 0.87 -3.68 -6.49
C HIS A 95 -0.53 -3.20 -6.12
N LEU A 96 -1.36 -4.09 -5.57
CA LEU A 96 -2.69 -3.72 -5.11
C LEU A 96 -2.63 -2.74 -3.93
N SER A 97 -1.66 -2.88 -3.02
CA SER A 97 -1.46 -1.91 -1.93
C SER A 97 -1.04 -0.53 -2.45
N ALA A 98 -0.20 -0.47 -3.47
CA ALA A 98 0.17 0.79 -4.13
C ALA A 98 -1.02 1.39 -4.90
N GLY A 99 -1.79 0.57 -5.62
CA GLY A 99 -3.01 1.00 -6.30
C GLY A 99 -4.04 1.55 -5.33
N TYR A 100 -4.25 0.88 -4.19
CA TYR A 100 -5.15 1.35 -3.15
C TYR A 100 -4.65 2.63 -2.46
N ALA A 101 -3.34 2.75 -2.19
CA ALA A 101 -2.77 4.01 -1.72
C ALA A 101 -2.99 5.16 -2.71
N GLY A 102 -2.87 4.90 -4.02
CA GLY A 102 -3.24 5.85 -5.06
C GLY A 102 -4.72 6.22 -5.04
N PHE A 103 -5.60 5.23 -4.84
CA PHE A 103 -7.03 5.46 -4.65
C PHE A 103 -7.34 6.32 -3.43
N LEU A 104 -6.65 6.13 -2.30
CA LEU A 104 -6.79 7.01 -1.14
C LEU A 104 -6.43 8.47 -1.50
N VAL A 105 -5.41 8.68 -2.33
CA VAL A 105 -4.96 10.04 -2.73
C VAL A 105 -6.01 10.66 -3.64
N TYR A 106 -6.52 9.88 -4.58
CA TYR A 106 -7.62 10.28 -5.44
C TYR A 106 -8.88 10.63 -4.62
N ALA A 107 -9.27 9.78 -3.69
CA ALA A 107 -10.43 9.99 -2.82
C ALA A 107 -10.30 11.26 -1.97
N TRP A 108 -9.07 11.56 -1.54
CA TRP A 108 -8.77 12.81 -0.86
C TRP A 108 -8.97 14.03 -1.77
N GLN A 109 -8.48 13.98 -3.01
CA GLN A 109 -8.60 15.07 -4.00
C GLN A 109 -10.03 15.29 -4.50
N TYR A 110 -10.80 14.20 -4.66
CA TYR A 110 -12.15 14.25 -5.23
C TYR A 110 -13.15 15.00 -4.33
N GLY A 111 -12.86 15.09 -3.02
CA GLY A 111 -13.57 15.99 -2.12
C GLY A 111 -15.07 15.74 -2.07
N VAL A 112 -15.51 14.60 -1.53
CA VAL A 112 -16.94 14.42 -1.23
C VAL A 112 -17.33 15.42 -0.13
N PRO A 113 -18.32 16.31 -0.36
CA PRO A 113 -18.75 17.26 0.64
C PRO A 113 -19.64 16.52 1.66
N THR A 114 -19.06 16.06 2.77
CA THR A 114 -19.82 15.38 3.83
C THR A 114 -20.43 16.33 4.86
N SER A 115 -20.39 17.64 4.63
CA SER A 115 -21.13 18.61 5.43
C SER A 115 -21.42 19.86 4.60
N ALA A 116 -22.69 20.24 4.56
CA ALA A 116 -23.13 21.55 4.11
C ALA A 116 -22.56 22.63 5.05
N HIS A 117 -21.31 23.04 4.82
CA HIS A 117 -20.74 24.24 5.42
C HIS A 117 -21.10 25.43 4.53
N ALA A 118 -21.93 26.32 5.07
CA ALA A 118 -22.49 27.49 4.37
C ALA A 118 -21.48 28.62 4.08
N SER A 119 -20.18 28.41 4.29
CA SER A 119 -19.16 29.41 3.99
C SER A 119 -17.79 28.74 4.08
N LEU A 120 -16.94 28.98 3.08
CA LEU A 120 -15.60 28.40 2.88
C LEU A 120 -15.63 27.00 2.23
N GLY A 121 -15.77 27.00 0.91
CA GLY A 121 -15.07 25.99 0.11
C GLY A 121 -13.58 26.35 0.07
N PRO A 122 -12.71 25.50 0.62
CA PRO A 122 -11.45 25.29 -0.03
C PRO A 122 -11.18 23.79 -0.17
N VAL A 123 -10.49 23.43 -1.24
CA VAL A 123 -9.71 22.19 -1.33
C VAL A 123 -8.88 22.10 -0.04
N ALA A 124 -9.36 21.30 0.91
CA ALA A 124 -8.66 21.10 2.17
C ALA A 124 -7.47 20.18 1.89
N VAL A 125 -6.34 20.80 1.50
CA VAL A 125 -4.99 20.23 1.70
C VAL A 125 -5.02 19.57 3.07
N PRO A 126 -4.70 18.27 3.23
CA PRO A 126 -4.72 17.69 4.55
C PRO A 126 -3.68 18.52 5.31
N THR A 127 -4.05 19.20 6.38
CA THR A 127 -3.10 20.04 7.12
C THR A 127 -2.87 19.35 8.46
N GLY A 128 -1.60 19.09 8.77
CA GLY A 128 -1.21 18.39 9.99
C GLY A 128 -1.27 16.86 9.87
N ALA A 129 -1.89 16.19 10.84
CA ALA A 129 -1.73 14.76 11.11
C ALA A 129 -2.16 13.82 9.97
N GLY A 130 -3.27 14.10 9.27
CA GLY A 130 -3.75 13.26 8.17
C GLY A 130 -2.80 13.20 6.96
N LEU A 131 -2.02 14.26 6.71
CA LEU A 131 -0.98 14.25 5.67
C LEU A 131 0.13 13.25 6.01
N TYR A 132 0.57 13.22 7.27
CA TYR A 132 1.65 12.33 7.69
C TYR A 132 1.22 10.86 7.56
N VAL A 133 -0.01 10.52 7.96
CA VAL A 133 -0.54 9.16 7.77
C VAL A 133 -0.58 8.82 6.28
N MET A 134 -1.08 9.73 5.46
CA MET A 134 -1.18 9.51 4.03
C MET A 134 0.19 9.33 3.35
N ALA A 135 1.13 10.23 3.62
CA ALA A 135 2.49 10.17 3.10
C ALA A 135 3.21 8.90 3.58
N THR A 136 2.94 8.46 4.80
CA THR A 136 3.52 7.22 5.35
C THR A 136 2.96 5.99 4.62
N ILE A 137 1.64 5.90 4.41
CA ILE A 137 1.03 4.80 3.65
C ILE A 137 1.54 4.80 2.22
N LEU A 138 1.48 5.95 1.54
CA LEU A 138 1.92 6.08 0.16
C LEU A 138 3.40 5.76 0.02
N GLY A 139 4.26 6.31 0.89
CA GLY A 139 5.69 6.06 0.90
C GLY A 139 6.02 4.58 1.15
N ALA A 140 5.38 3.93 2.12
CA ALA A 140 5.58 2.51 2.41
C ALA A 140 5.13 1.61 1.25
N CYS A 141 3.99 1.92 0.63
CA CYS A 141 3.47 1.19 -0.52
C CYS A 141 4.36 1.37 -1.77
N LEU A 142 4.77 2.61 -2.09
CA LEU A 142 5.66 2.90 -3.21
C LEU A 142 7.04 2.27 -3.01
N LEU A 143 7.59 2.31 -1.78
CA LEU A 143 8.84 1.66 -1.47
C LEU A 143 8.74 0.14 -1.69
N SER A 144 7.66 -0.48 -1.21
CA SER A 144 7.42 -1.91 -1.40
C SER A 144 7.29 -2.27 -2.89
N PHE A 145 6.57 -1.45 -3.66
CA PHE A 145 6.43 -1.59 -5.11
C PHE A 145 7.76 -1.45 -5.86
N ALA A 146 8.57 -0.45 -5.50
CA ALA A 146 9.89 -0.22 -6.09
C ALA A 146 10.83 -1.40 -5.81
N ILE A 147 10.80 -1.95 -4.59
CA ILE A 147 11.61 -3.12 -4.24
C ILE A 147 11.17 -4.35 -5.03
N THR A 148 9.89 -4.55 -5.28
CA THR A 148 9.40 -5.61 -6.17
C THR A 148 10.00 -5.49 -7.57
N HIS A 149 10.04 -4.28 -8.13
CA HIS A 149 10.67 -4.04 -9.44
C HIS A 149 12.19 -4.24 -9.42
N LEU A 150 12.88 -3.78 -8.36
CA LEU A 150 14.31 -4.01 -8.21
C LEU A 150 14.65 -5.50 -8.15
N LEU A 151 13.89 -6.30 -7.41
CA LEU A 151 14.10 -7.76 -7.36
C LEU A 151 13.78 -8.43 -8.70
N TYR A 152 12.78 -7.94 -9.43
CA TYR A 152 12.46 -8.42 -10.78
C TYR A 152 13.61 -8.16 -11.75
N PHE A 153 14.12 -6.92 -11.82
CA PHE A 153 15.24 -6.57 -12.69
C PHE A 153 16.53 -7.33 -12.32
N GLN A 154 16.78 -7.54 -11.02
CA GLN A 154 17.90 -8.38 -10.57
C GLN A 154 17.77 -9.82 -11.07
N ALA A 155 16.58 -10.41 -11.00
CA ALA A 155 16.35 -11.77 -11.48
C ALA A 155 16.57 -11.87 -13.00
N VAL A 156 15.97 -10.96 -13.77
CA VAL A 156 16.14 -10.91 -15.24
C VAL A 156 17.61 -10.69 -15.62
N GLY A 157 18.31 -9.78 -14.94
CA GLY A 157 19.72 -9.52 -15.20
C GLY A 157 20.63 -10.74 -14.95
N GLN A 158 20.32 -11.56 -13.94
CA GLN A 158 21.05 -12.81 -13.67
C GLN A 158 20.81 -13.86 -14.76
N GLU A 159 19.57 -13.98 -15.26
CA GLU A 159 19.24 -14.88 -16.37
C GLU A 159 19.93 -14.46 -17.66
N ILE A 160 19.89 -13.17 -18.01
CA ILE A 160 20.60 -12.62 -19.19
C ILE A 160 22.11 -12.87 -19.05
N SER A 161 22.69 -12.64 -17.86
CA SER A 161 24.12 -12.89 -17.61
C SER A 161 24.48 -14.36 -17.68
N ALA A 162 23.59 -15.26 -17.28
CA ALA A 162 23.76 -16.70 -17.41
C ALA A 162 23.72 -17.14 -18.88
N LEU A 163 22.75 -16.64 -19.65
CA LEU A 163 22.65 -16.87 -21.09
C LEU A 163 23.89 -16.33 -21.83
N ALA A 164 24.33 -15.12 -21.51
CA ALA A 164 25.54 -14.53 -22.10
C ALA A 164 26.80 -15.34 -21.78
N ARG A 165 26.92 -15.89 -20.56
CA ARG A 165 28.02 -16.80 -20.20
C ARG A 165 27.95 -18.13 -20.96
N TRP A 166 26.76 -18.67 -21.16
CA TRP A 166 26.55 -19.91 -21.91
C TRP A 166 26.84 -19.73 -23.41
N LEU A 167 26.44 -18.59 -23.98
CA LEU A 167 26.70 -18.24 -25.38
C LEU A 167 28.15 -17.83 -25.65
N ARG A 168 28.95 -17.50 -24.63
CA ARG A 168 30.36 -17.14 -24.80
C ARG A 168 31.13 -18.41 -25.26
N PRO A 169 31.59 -18.48 -26.51
CA PRO A 169 32.29 -19.67 -26.99
C PRO A 169 33.56 -19.89 -26.17
N ARG A 170 33.92 -21.15 -25.88
CA ARG A 170 35.28 -21.56 -25.48
C ARG A 170 36.28 -21.14 -26.57
N ARG A 171 36.69 -19.87 -26.58
CA ARG A 171 37.64 -19.31 -27.55
C ARG A 171 39.10 -19.49 -27.13
N THR A 172 39.40 -20.46 -26.24
CA THR A 172 40.71 -20.61 -25.60
C THR A 172 41.35 -22.00 -25.76
N ILE A 173 40.95 -22.81 -26.74
CA ILE A 173 41.71 -24.04 -27.08
C ILE A 173 41.77 -24.22 -28.60
N ALA A 174 42.44 -23.30 -29.30
CA ALA A 174 42.85 -23.50 -30.70
C ALA A 174 43.96 -22.51 -31.14
N SER A 175 44.94 -22.19 -30.28
CA SER A 175 46.14 -21.43 -30.71
C SER A 175 47.46 -22.01 -30.21
N THR A 176 47.52 -23.32 -30.01
CA THR A 176 48.77 -24.04 -29.77
C THR A 176 48.71 -25.41 -30.43
N ALA A 177 48.86 -25.44 -31.75
CA ALA A 177 49.30 -26.63 -32.46
C ALA A 177 50.00 -26.19 -33.76
N ALA A 178 51.32 -26.38 -33.72
CA ALA A 178 52.30 -26.40 -34.82
C ALA A 178 52.55 -25.09 -35.58
#